data_AF-A0A166DW38-F1
#
_entry.id   AF-A0A166DW38-F1
#
_cell.length_a   1.000
_cell.length_b   1.000
_cell.length_c   1.000
_cell.angle_alpha   90.00
_cell.angle_beta   90.00
_cell.angle_gamma   90.00
#
_symmetry.space_group_name_H-M   'P 1'
#
loop_
_entity.id
_entity.type
_entity.pdbx_description
1 polymer ?
#
loop_
_entity_poly.entity_id
_entity_poly.type
_entity_poly.pdbx_seq_one_letter_code
_entity_poly.pdbx_strand_id
1 'polypeptide(L)'
;MGELDLATLIICSQLSTRMRQVISDPSLNPWRTPLSRILEAEVYPPELATLAVRQIVPRVNWIEILSLASPHFILFTTTLPNLRELEWKEAFERRFLPGWTKWKKEFKWKEAFLKTLTRVFHRLHSSCTAEEAWTKYIVLNRNGAANEQEVSSRHFNPLTIFNELKFQANLMHLRTSVRIVVQFADVRILALGVLHKPRGSFTINSNAKAFLQPPGITSSSTTSPTNPHPPRVPMSRYDTNGSTLSDISDYSDSPNPKNNRSRSPTREDYSPLMHPLPFRSHRNYPFLTPGGGDQRWLGDGDPERSGEYWVGGMMIVAQLVTPTLPSEDEQDLDLILPGPGRSQYASFTWNDLWAVAPWMKERITRCINGQGLGNE
;
A
#
# COMPACT_ATOMS: atom_id res chain seq x y z
N MET A 1 4.69 -2.65 -31.77
CA MET A 1 3.97 -3.86 -31.32
C MET A 1 3.29 -3.67 -29.97
N GLY A 2 3.94 -3.11 -28.94
CA GLY A 2 3.30 -2.89 -27.63
C GLY A 2 2.14 -1.89 -27.60
N GLU A 3 1.91 -1.13 -28.66
CA GLU A 3 0.73 -0.27 -28.80
C GLU A 3 -0.50 -0.98 -29.36
N LEU A 4 -0.32 -2.16 -29.97
CA LEU A 4 -1.39 -2.92 -30.59
C LEU A 4 -2.36 -3.48 -29.53
N ASP A 5 -3.62 -3.63 -29.92
CA ASP A 5 -4.62 -4.33 -29.13
C ASP A 5 -4.34 -5.85 -29.10
N LEU A 6 -4.98 -6.52 -28.13
CA LEU A 6 -4.74 -7.95 -27.89
C LEU A 6 -5.12 -8.82 -29.09
N ALA A 7 -6.23 -8.50 -29.77
CA ALA A 7 -6.68 -9.25 -30.94
C ALA A 7 -5.68 -9.12 -32.09
N THR A 8 -5.22 -7.91 -32.39
CA THR A 8 -4.20 -7.70 -33.43
C THR A 8 -2.88 -8.38 -33.10
N LEU A 9 -2.41 -8.35 -31.84
CA LEU A 9 -1.19 -9.08 -31.45
C LEU A 9 -1.32 -10.59 -31.67
N ILE A 10 -2.49 -11.14 -31.34
CA ILE A 10 -2.80 -12.54 -31.59
C ILE A 10 -2.76 -12.84 -33.09
N ILE A 11 -3.37 -12.01 -33.93
CA ILE A 11 -3.33 -12.17 -35.39
C ILE A 11 -1.89 -12.11 -35.88
N CYS A 12 -1.11 -11.11 -35.46
CA CYS A 12 0.30 -10.97 -35.83
C CYS A 12 1.13 -12.20 -35.47
N SER A 13 0.85 -12.84 -34.33
CA SER A 13 1.54 -14.07 -33.91
C SER A 13 1.29 -15.27 -34.84
N GLN A 14 0.23 -15.20 -35.65
CA GLN A 14 -0.18 -16.23 -36.60
C GLN A 14 0.25 -15.91 -38.05
N LEU A 15 0.67 -14.68 -38.34
CA LEU A 15 1.04 -14.26 -39.70
C LEU A 15 2.35 -14.90 -40.21
N SER A 16 3.34 -15.09 -39.34
CA SER A 16 4.60 -15.77 -39.71
C SER A 16 5.34 -16.35 -38.50
N THR A 17 6.21 -17.33 -38.74
CA THR A 17 7.07 -17.93 -37.71
C THR A 17 8.01 -16.91 -37.07
N ARG A 18 8.56 -15.99 -37.88
CA ARG A 18 9.44 -14.91 -37.39
C ARG A 18 8.69 -13.93 -36.51
N MET A 19 7.47 -13.55 -36.89
CA MET A 19 6.64 -12.67 -36.07
C MET A 19 6.25 -13.35 -34.76
N ARG A 20 5.93 -14.64 -34.80
CA ARG A 20 5.67 -15.44 -33.60
C ARG A 20 6.86 -15.42 -32.64
N GLN A 21 8.08 -15.65 -33.14
CA GLN A 21 9.31 -15.61 -32.34
C GLN A 21 9.47 -14.26 -31.63
N VAL A 22 9.35 -13.15 -32.38
CA VAL A 22 9.44 -11.78 -31.85
C VAL A 22 8.39 -11.52 -30.77
N ILE A 23 7.15 -11.97 -30.99
CA ILE A 23 6.04 -11.76 -30.06
C ILE A 23 6.17 -12.64 -28.80
N SER A 24 6.70 -13.85 -28.94
CA SER A 24 6.92 -14.76 -27.81
C SER A 24 8.19 -14.47 -27.01
N ASP A 25 9.05 -13.58 -27.49
CA ASP A 25 10.33 -13.24 -26.86
C ASP A 25 10.11 -12.52 -25.52
N PRO A 26 10.56 -13.08 -24.38
CA PRO A 26 10.44 -12.45 -23.08
C PRO A 26 11.22 -11.13 -22.94
N SER A 27 12.25 -10.91 -23.76
CA SER A 27 13.06 -9.68 -23.71
C SER A 27 12.34 -8.48 -24.35
N LEU A 28 11.64 -8.72 -25.47
CA LEU A 28 10.86 -7.69 -26.16
C LEU A 28 9.49 -7.50 -25.53
N ASN A 29 8.89 -8.60 -25.06
CA ASN A 29 7.61 -8.69 -24.38
C ASN A 29 6.55 -7.66 -24.82
N PRO A 30 6.09 -7.71 -26.09
CA PRO A 30 5.11 -6.75 -26.61
C PRO A 30 3.73 -6.87 -25.95
N TRP A 31 3.47 -7.94 -25.19
CA TRP A 31 2.22 -8.17 -24.48
C TRP A 31 2.06 -7.32 -23.22
N ARG A 32 3.14 -6.80 -22.65
CA ARG A 32 3.11 -6.12 -21.34
C ARG A 32 2.15 -4.93 -21.33
N THR A 33 2.30 -4.00 -22.27
CA THR A 33 1.48 -2.78 -22.30
C THR A 33 0.00 -3.08 -22.60
N PRO A 34 -0.34 -3.93 -23.60
CA PRO A 34 -1.73 -4.24 -23.88
C PRO A 34 -2.43 -5.02 -22.76
N LEU A 35 -1.74 -6.00 -22.16
CA LEU A 35 -2.27 -6.72 -20.99
C LEU A 35 -2.44 -5.78 -19.80
N SER A 36 -1.51 -4.85 -19.62
CA SER A 36 -1.66 -3.82 -18.61
C SER A 36 -2.98 -3.06 -18.87
N ARG A 37 -3.17 -2.40 -20.01
CA ARG A 37 -4.42 -1.66 -20.30
C ARG A 37 -5.70 -2.50 -20.10
N ILE A 38 -5.68 -3.78 -20.49
CA ILE A 38 -6.82 -4.68 -20.34
C ILE A 38 -7.12 -5.02 -18.88
N LEU A 39 -6.09 -5.29 -18.07
CA LEU A 39 -6.27 -5.55 -16.64
C LEU A 39 -6.72 -4.30 -15.85
N GLU A 40 -6.63 -3.13 -16.49
CA GLU A 40 -7.20 -1.86 -16.01
C GLU A 40 -8.70 -1.74 -16.29
N ALA A 41 -9.21 -2.43 -17.31
CA ALA A 41 -10.61 -2.41 -17.68
C ALA A 41 -11.44 -3.32 -16.77
N GLU A 42 -12.67 -2.91 -16.46
CA GLU A 42 -13.61 -3.73 -15.69
C GLU A 42 -14.08 -4.97 -16.46
N VAL A 43 -14.14 -4.86 -17.79
CA VAL A 43 -14.58 -5.91 -18.69
C VAL A 43 -13.41 -6.40 -19.51
N TYR A 44 -13.07 -7.68 -19.34
CA TYR A 44 -12.01 -8.30 -20.09
C TYR A 44 -12.49 -8.77 -21.47
N PRO A 45 -11.67 -8.58 -22.52
CA PRO A 45 -12.00 -9.04 -23.85
C PRO A 45 -11.95 -10.58 -23.93
N PRO A 46 -12.80 -11.21 -24.76
CA PRO A 46 -12.90 -12.68 -24.84
C PRO A 46 -11.59 -13.35 -25.28
N GLU A 47 -10.74 -12.64 -26.01
CA GLU A 47 -9.41 -13.10 -26.42
C GLU A 47 -8.51 -13.40 -25.22
N LEU A 48 -8.66 -12.68 -24.10
CA LEU A 48 -7.87 -12.90 -22.89
C LEU A 48 -8.18 -14.28 -22.28
N ALA A 49 -9.43 -14.72 -22.34
CA ALA A 49 -9.86 -15.99 -21.74
C ALA A 49 -9.22 -17.22 -22.41
N THR A 50 -8.97 -17.15 -23.71
CA THR A 50 -8.39 -18.26 -24.51
C THR A 50 -6.88 -18.13 -24.72
N LEU A 51 -6.25 -17.11 -24.13
CA LEU A 51 -4.87 -16.74 -24.39
C LEU A 51 -3.88 -17.87 -24.03
N ALA A 52 -4.19 -18.68 -23.00
CA ALA A 52 -3.30 -19.73 -22.52
C ALA A 52 -3.15 -20.88 -23.53
N VAL A 53 -4.19 -21.14 -24.33
CA VAL A 53 -4.23 -22.22 -25.33
C VAL A 53 -3.16 -22.02 -26.41
N ARG A 54 -2.85 -20.77 -26.73
CA ARG A 54 -2.00 -20.41 -27.88
C ARG A 54 -0.50 -20.57 -27.60
N GLN A 55 -0.08 -20.66 -26.33
CA GLN A 55 1.33 -20.78 -25.91
C GLN A 55 2.29 -19.74 -26.54
N ILE A 56 1.77 -18.57 -26.92
CA ILE A 56 2.53 -17.46 -27.53
C ILE A 56 2.95 -16.40 -26.51
N VAL A 57 2.34 -16.43 -25.33
CA VAL A 57 2.53 -15.41 -24.30
C VAL A 57 3.60 -15.88 -23.32
N PRO A 58 4.63 -15.06 -23.05
CA PRO A 58 5.62 -15.32 -22.00
C PRO A 58 4.96 -15.61 -20.66
N ARG A 59 5.54 -16.55 -19.89
CA ARG A 59 5.01 -16.95 -18.58
C ARG A 59 4.99 -15.81 -17.56
N VAL A 60 5.93 -14.88 -17.67
CA VAL A 60 6.00 -13.68 -16.80
C VAL A 60 4.71 -12.86 -16.88
N ASN A 61 4.10 -12.75 -18.06
CA ASN A 61 2.83 -12.02 -18.22
C ASN A 61 1.66 -12.74 -17.55
N TRP A 62 1.70 -14.07 -17.49
CA TRP A 62 0.70 -14.85 -16.76
C TRP A 62 0.80 -14.62 -15.26
N ILE A 63 2.00 -14.41 -14.72
CA ILE A 63 2.16 -14.03 -13.31
C ILE A 63 1.47 -12.68 -13.06
N GLU A 64 1.61 -11.71 -13.96
CA GLU A 64 0.93 -10.40 -13.87
C GLU A 64 -0.60 -10.52 -13.97
N ILE A 65 -1.11 -11.28 -14.97
CA ILE A 65 -2.56 -11.56 -15.10
C ILE A 65 -3.10 -12.21 -13.84
N LEU A 66 -2.43 -13.25 -13.32
CA LEU A 66 -2.85 -13.93 -12.11
C LEU A 66 -2.83 -13.00 -10.90
N SER A 67 -1.88 -12.05 -10.84
CA SER A 67 -1.74 -11.12 -9.72
C SER A 67 -2.81 -10.03 -9.68
N LEU A 68 -3.34 -9.60 -10.84
CA LEU A 68 -4.21 -8.42 -10.94
C LEU A 68 -5.64 -8.73 -11.40
N ALA A 69 -5.86 -9.79 -12.18
CA ALA A 69 -7.18 -10.03 -12.77
C ALA A 69 -8.24 -10.38 -11.73
N SER A 70 -9.50 -10.06 -12.03
CA SER A 70 -10.63 -10.32 -11.14
C SER A 70 -10.74 -11.80 -10.75
N PRO A 71 -11.12 -12.11 -9.49
CA PRO A 71 -11.30 -13.50 -9.05
C PRO A 71 -12.27 -14.28 -9.95
N HIS A 72 -13.36 -13.64 -10.38
CA HIS A 72 -14.35 -14.25 -11.26
C HIS A 72 -13.72 -14.72 -12.59
N PHE A 73 -12.92 -13.85 -13.22
CA PHE A 73 -12.30 -14.18 -14.50
C PHE A 73 -11.36 -15.38 -14.40
N ILE A 74 -10.49 -15.43 -13.38
CA ILE A 74 -9.52 -16.53 -13.28
C ILE A 74 -10.16 -17.85 -12.83
N LEU A 75 -11.23 -17.80 -12.04
CA LEU A 75 -11.91 -19.01 -11.56
C LEU A 75 -12.84 -19.64 -12.61
N PHE A 76 -13.53 -18.82 -13.42
CA PHE A 76 -14.65 -19.30 -14.23
C PHE A 76 -14.54 -19.01 -15.74
N THR A 77 -13.76 -18.01 -16.14
CA THR A 77 -13.72 -17.58 -17.54
C THR A 77 -12.46 -18.02 -18.25
N THR A 78 -11.29 -17.88 -17.60
CA THR A 78 -10.01 -18.10 -18.27
C THR A 78 -9.62 -19.57 -18.33
N THR A 79 -8.96 -19.93 -19.43
CA THR A 79 -8.11 -21.12 -19.48
C THR A 79 -6.80 -20.82 -18.76
N LEU A 80 -6.39 -21.68 -17.82
CA LEU A 80 -5.16 -21.46 -17.05
C LEU A 80 -3.93 -22.00 -17.77
N PRO A 81 -2.82 -21.26 -17.80
CA PRO A 81 -1.55 -21.72 -18.37
C PRO A 81 -0.94 -22.87 -17.55
N ASN A 82 -0.07 -23.64 -18.20
CA ASN A 82 0.78 -24.60 -17.51
C ASN A 82 2.03 -23.91 -16.97
N LEU A 83 1.93 -23.40 -15.75
CA LEU A 83 3.03 -22.74 -15.02
C LEU A 83 3.74 -23.70 -14.07
N ARG A 84 5.03 -23.43 -13.83
CA ARG A 84 5.85 -24.10 -12.82
C ARG A 84 5.41 -23.69 -11.41
N GLU A 85 5.78 -24.53 -10.46
CA GLU A 85 5.47 -24.33 -9.05
C GLU A 85 6.01 -23.00 -8.47
N LEU A 86 7.20 -22.57 -8.92
CA LEU A 86 7.79 -21.29 -8.53
C LEU A 86 7.02 -20.09 -9.10
N GLU A 87 6.48 -20.21 -10.31
CA GLU A 87 5.70 -19.15 -10.98
C GLU A 87 4.33 -18.98 -10.28
N TRP A 88 3.72 -20.08 -9.82
CA TRP A 88 2.52 -20.03 -8.97
C TRP A 88 2.80 -19.41 -7.60
N LYS A 89 3.94 -19.74 -6.98
CA LYS A 89 4.37 -19.10 -5.73
C LYS A 89 4.52 -17.59 -5.92
N GLU A 90 5.20 -17.17 -6.99
CA GLU A 90 5.39 -15.75 -7.28
C GLU A 90 4.06 -15.02 -7.51
N ALA A 91 3.12 -15.62 -8.25
CA ALA A 91 1.78 -15.07 -8.42
C ALA A 91 1.02 -14.96 -7.09
N PHE A 92 1.18 -15.94 -6.20
CA PHE A 92 0.58 -15.92 -4.86
C PHE A 92 1.14 -14.75 -4.02
N GLU A 93 2.46 -14.61 -3.94
CA GLU A 93 3.13 -13.57 -3.16
C GLU A 93 2.91 -12.16 -3.72
N ARG A 94 2.64 -12.04 -5.03
CA ARG A 94 2.26 -10.77 -5.64
C ARG A 94 0.79 -10.42 -5.42
N ARG A 95 -0.11 -11.40 -5.33
CA ARG A 95 -1.55 -11.14 -5.19
C ARG A 95 -2.00 -10.94 -3.75
N PHE A 96 -1.57 -11.84 -2.87
CA PHE A 96 -2.13 -11.98 -1.53
C PHE A 96 -1.21 -11.44 -0.44
N LEU A 97 -1.81 -11.08 0.70
CA LEU A 97 -1.05 -10.68 1.88
C LEU A 97 -0.21 -11.86 2.42
N PRO A 98 1.01 -11.62 2.94
CA PRO A 98 1.87 -12.68 3.46
C PRO A 98 1.20 -13.56 4.54
N GLY A 99 0.38 -12.98 5.40
CA GLY A 99 -0.39 -13.66 6.43
C GLY A 99 -1.37 -14.70 5.88
N TRP A 100 -1.73 -14.62 4.59
CA TRP A 100 -2.63 -15.58 3.94
C TRP A 100 -1.91 -16.86 3.52
N THR A 101 -0.57 -16.89 3.61
CA THR A 101 0.23 -18.12 3.43
C THR A 101 -0.19 -19.23 4.41
N LYS A 102 -0.82 -18.87 5.54
CA LYS A 102 -1.46 -19.82 6.49
C LYS A 102 -2.44 -20.78 5.80
N TRP A 103 -3.03 -20.38 4.68
CA TRP A 103 -4.00 -21.17 3.93
C TRP A 103 -3.38 -22.16 2.95
N LYS A 104 -2.09 -22.03 2.64
CA LYS A 104 -1.38 -22.97 1.75
C LYS A 104 -1.42 -24.40 2.31
N LYS A 105 -1.25 -24.57 3.63
CA LYS A 105 -1.10 -25.89 4.27
C LYS A 105 -0.05 -26.73 3.50
N GLU A 106 -0.34 -28.00 3.23
CA GLU A 106 0.50 -28.93 2.46
C GLU A 106 0.20 -28.93 0.95
N PHE A 107 -0.66 -28.02 0.46
CA PHE A 107 -1.04 -27.99 -0.94
C PHE A 107 0.08 -27.46 -1.84
N LYS A 108 0.04 -27.88 -3.11
CA LYS A 108 0.83 -27.24 -4.18
C LYS A 108 0.41 -25.78 -4.35
N TRP A 109 1.31 -24.92 -4.78
CA TRP A 109 1.07 -23.48 -4.93
C TRP A 109 -0.06 -23.15 -5.89
N LYS A 110 -0.24 -23.93 -6.97
CA LYS A 110 -1.41 -23.79 -7.85
C LYS A 110 -2.73 -23.99 -7.09
N GLU A 111 -2.80 -25.06 -6.31
CA GLU A 111 -4.01 -25.40 -5.57
C GLU A 111 -4.25 -24.40 -4.43
N ALA A 112 -3.19 -24.01 -3.71
CA ALA A 112 -3.25 -22.97 -2.69
C ALA A 112 -3.73 -21.64 -3.26
N PHE A 113 -3.23 -21.23 -4.43
CA PHE A 113 -3.66 -20.02 -5.12
C PHE A 113 -5.15 -20.06 -5.45
N LEU A 114 -5.62 -21.12 -6.11
CA LEU A 114 -7.02 -21.23 -6.53
C LEU A 114 -7.96 -21.34 -5.32
N LYS A 115 -7.60 -22.10 -4.28
CA LYS A 115 -8.42 -22.19 -3.05
C LYS A 115 -8.52 -20.86 -2.33
N THR A 116 -7.40 -20.14 -2.19
CA THR A 116 -7.40 -18.79 -1.60
C THR A 116 -8.26 -17.84 -2.42
N LEU A 117 -8.15 -17.89 -3.75
CA LEU A 117 -8.94 -17.05 -4.64
C LEU A 117 -10.45 -17.37 -4.56
N THR A 118 -10.81 -18.65 -4.51
CA THR A 118 -12.20 -19.08 -4.30
C THR A 118 -12.74 -18.59 -2.97
N ARG A 119 -11.93 -18.60 -1.91
CA ARG A 119 -12.31 -18.04 -0.60
C ARG A 119 -12.57 -16.54 -0.68
N VAL A 120 -11.67 -15.78 -1.31
CA VAL A 120 -11.86 -14.34 -1.55
C VAL A 120 -13.16 -14.10 -2.32
N PHE A 121 -13.35 -14.78 -3.45
CA PHE A 121 -14.54 -14.66 -4.27
C PHE A 121 -15.81 -14.95 -3.48
N HIS A 122 -15.83 -16.06 -2.71
CA HIS A 122 -16.96 -16.43 -1.87
C HIS A 122 -17.29 -15.35 -0.83
N ARG A 123 -16.27 -14.79 -0.16
CA ARG A 123 -16.46 -13.76 0.87
C ARG A 123 -16.82 -12.39 0.32
N LEU A 124 -16.46 -12.09 -0.92
CA LEU A 124 -16.93 -10.88 -1.61
C LEU A 124 -18.44 -10.94 -1.91
N HIS A 125 -18.99 -12.12 -2.12
CA HIS A 125 -20.40 -12.32 -2.51
C HIS A 125 -21.30 -12.87 -1.40
N SER A 126 -20.72 -13.26 -0.25
CA SER A 126 -21.47 -13.80 0.87
C SER A 126 -20.85 -13.38 2.21
N SER A 127 -21.68 -13.21 3.24
CA SER A 127 -21.24 -12.89 4.60
C SER A 127 -20.74 -14.13 5.37
N CYS A 128 -20.18 -15.11 4.66
CA CYS A 128 -19.72 -16.36 5.27
C CYS A 128 -18.43 -16.14 6.06
N THR A 129 -18.44 -16.59 7.31
CA THR A 129 -17.27 -16.54 8.21
C THR A 129 -16.69 -17.93 8.51
N ALA A 130 -17.12 -18.97 7.78
CA ALA A 130 -16.69 -20.35 8.06
C ALA A 130 -15.18 -20.54 7.85
N GLU A 131 -14.62 -19.86 6.86
CA GLU A 131 -13.20 -19.95 6.48
C GLU A 131 -12.29 -19.04 7.33
N GLU A 132 -12.87 -18.04 8.01
CA GLU A 132 -12.15 -17.12 8.90
C GLU A 132 -13.07 -16.70 10.05
N ALA A 133 -13.04 -17.47 11.14
CA ALA A 133 -13.90 -17.24 12.32
C ALA A 133 -13.48 -16.02 13.16
N TRP A 134 -12.20 -15.65 13.09
CA TRP A 134 -11.60 -14.52 13.81
C TRP A 134 -10.91 -13.59 12.81
N THR A 135 -11.18 -12.30 12.93
CA THR A 135 -10.55 -11.24 12.13
C THR A 135 -9.54 -10.51 12.98
N LYS A 136 -8.29 -10.52 12.53
CA LYS A 136 -7.18 -9.81 13.17
C LYS A 136 -7.01 -8.39 12.63
N TYR A 137 -6.57 -7.49 13.49
CA TYR A 137 -6.26 -6.10 13.16
C TYR A 137 -5.13 -5.60 14.06
N ILE A 138 -4.50 -4.49 13.66
CA ILE A 138 -3.40 -3.89 14.43
C ILE A 138 -3.83 -2.54 15.00
N VAL A 139 -3.47 -2.26 16.24
CA VAL A 139 -3.62 -0.95 16.88
C VAL A 139 -2.24 -0.39 17.17
N LEU A 140 -1.90 0.74 16.54
CA LEU A 140 -0.72 1.54 16.87
C LEU A 140 -1.06 2.46 18.04
N ASN A 141 -0.46 2.21 19.20
CA ASN A 141 -0.71 3.03 20.39
C ASN A 141 0.16 4.29 20.39
N ARG A 142 -0.32 5.32 21.08
CA ARG A 142 0.44 6.56 21.30
C ARG A 142 1.75 6.38 22.08
N ASN A 143 1.86 5.31 22.88
CA ASN A 143 3.01 5.05 23.75
C ASN A 143 4.19 4.40 23.00
N GLY A 144 4.09 4.21 21.68
CA GLY A 144 5.11 3.57 20.85
C GLY A 144 4.92 2.06 20.66
N ALA A 145 4.07 1.42 21.48
CA ALA A 145 3.74 0.01 21.32
C ALA A 145 2.67 -0.20 20.23
N ALA A 146 2.54 -1.42 19.75
CA ALA A 146 1.46 -1.83 18.87
C ALA A 146 0.90 -3.20 19.30
N ASN A 147 -0.41 -3.39 19.10
CA ASN A 147 -1.11 -4.62 19.45
C ASN A 147 -1.69 -5.27 18.20
N GLU A 148 -1.48 -6.58 18.02
CA GLU A 148 -2.30 -7.42 17.14
C GLU A 148 -3.47 -7.94 17.97
N GLN A 149 -4.68 -7.53 17.62
CA GLN A 149 -5.92 -7.91 18.30
C GLN A 149 -6.81 -8.72 17.36
N GLU A 150 -7.74 -9.48 17.94
CA GLU A 150 -8.69 -10.27 17.18
C GLU A 150 -10.10 -10.18 17.76
N VAL A 151 -11.09 -10.21 16.88
CA VAL A 151 -12.51 -10.21 17.21
C VAL A 151 -13.21 -11.22 16.31
N SER A 152 -14.32 -11.79 16.77
CA SER A 152 -15.13 -12.69 15.95
C SER A 152 -15.54 -12.01 14.63
N SER A 153 -15.27 -12.66 13.50
CA SER A 153 -15.55 -12.11 12.17
C SER A 153 -17.04 -11.79 11.95
N ARG A 154 -17.95 -12.47 12.67
CA ARG A 154 -19.40 -12.23 12.58
C ARG A 154 -19.82 -10.86 13.13
N HIS A 155 -19.05 -10.33 14.07
CA HIS A 155 -19.32 -9.05 14.74
C HIS A 155 -18.23 -8.03 14.47
N PHE A 156 -17.36 -8.29 13.49
CA PHE A 156 -16.25 -7.41 13.19
C PHE A 156 -16.76 -6.16 12.48
N ASN A 157 -16.77 -5.04 13.21
CA ASN A 157 -17.08 -3.72 12.68
C ASN A 157 -15.98 -2.75 13.10
N PRO A 158 -15.07 -2.33 12.19
CA PRO A 158 -13.96 -1.45 12.53
C PRO A 158 -14.38 -0.13 13.17
N LEU A 159 -15.50 0.45 12.73
CA LEU A 159 -15.97 1.72 13.26
C LEU A 159 -16.47 1.57 14.70
N THR A 160 -17.17 0.47 15.01
CA THR A 160 -17.64 0.18 16.37
C THR A 160 -16.45 -0.07 17.30
N ILE A 161 -15.53 -0.94 16.89
CA ILE A 161 -14.30 -1.24 17.65
C ILE A 161 -13.47 0.03 17.88
N PHE A 162 -13.28 0.85 16.85
CA PHE A 162 -12.50 2.08 16.98
C PHE A 162 -13.20 3.14 17.84
N ASN A 163 -14.54 3.20 17.84
CA ASN A 163 -15.27 4.07 18.77
C ASN A 163 -15.08 3.62 20.23
N GLU A 164 -15.02 2.33 20.52
CA GLU A 164 -14.67 1.84 21.87
C GLU A 164 -13.26 2.27 22.27
N LEU A 165 -12.29 2.15 21.36
CA LEU A 165 -10.92 2.63 21.58
C LEU A 165 -10.87 4.16 21.81
N LYS A 166 -11.66 4.94 21.07
CA LYS A 166 -11.80 6.39 21.28
C LYS A 166 -12.43 6.70 22.62
N PHE A 167 -13.43 5.93 23.06
CA PHE A 167 -14.07 6.10 24.36
C PHE A 167 -13.06 5.89 25.49
N GLN A 168 -12.28 4.81 25.44
CA GLN A 168 -11.20 4.54 26.40
C GLN A 168 -10.13 5.64 26.43
N ALA A 169 -9.89 6.29 25.29
CA ALA A 169 -8.92 7.38 25.16
C ALA A 169 -9.49 8.79 25.42
N ASN A 170 -10.78 8.94 25.77
CA ASN A 170 -11.49 10.23 25.90
C ASN A 170 -11.54 11.07 24.62
N LEU A 171 -11.57 10.42 23.44
CA LEU A 171 -11.58 11.06 22.12
C LEU A 171 -12.92 10.92 21.39
N MET A 172 -14.00 10.50 22.06
CA MET A 172 -15.31 10.28 21.42
C MET A 172 -15.94 11.51 20.80
N HIS A 173 -15.63 12.69 21.34
CA HIS A 173 -16.12 13.98 20.84
C HIS A 173 -15.49 14.40 19.51
N LEU A 174 -14.40 13.73 19.09
CA LEU A 174 -13.70 14.02 17.84
C LEU A 174 -14.18 13.10 16.72
N ARG A 175 -14.13 13.56 15.48
CA ARG A 175 -14.49 12.76 14.30
C ARG A 175 -13.45 11.66 14.06
N THR A 176 -13.93 10.47 13.66
CA THR A 176 -13.07 9.39 13.17
C THR A 176 -12.67 9.71 11.74
N SER A 177 -11.37 9.67 11.46
CA SER A 177 -10.80 9.83 10.13
C SER A 177 -10.31 8.47 9.62
N VAL A 178 -10.71 8.11 8.42
CA VAL A 178 -10.31 6.89 7.71
C VAL A 178 -9.50 7.26 6.48
N ARG A 179 -8.41 6.54 6.24
CA ARG A 179 -7.54 6.71 5.08
C ARG A 179 -7.25 5.39 4.40
N ILE A 180 -7.29 5.36 3.08
CA ILE A 180 -6.69 4.28 2.29
C ILE A 180 -5.17 4.45 2.34
N VAL A 181 -4.48 3.43 2.85
CA VAL A 181 -3.02 3.38 2.92
C VAL A 181 -2.45 2.85 1.62
N VAL A 182 -2.99 1.71 1.17
CA VAL A 182 -2.64 1.03 -0.07
C VAL A 182 -3.77 0.10 -0.47
N GLN A 183 -4.01 -0.04 -1.76
CA GLN A 183 -4.91 -1.04 -2.33
C GLN A 183 -4.11 -2.09 -3.11
N PHE A 184 -4.51 -3.35 -2.97
CA PHE A 184 -4.06 -4.51 -3.73
C PHE A 184 -5.24 -5.09 -4.54
N ALA A 185 -5.02 -6.18 -5.28
CA ALA A 185 -6.05 -6.75 -6.15
C ALA A 185 -7.34 -7.18 -5.41
N ASP A 186 -7.20 -7.80 -4.24
CA ASP A 186 -8.33 -8.38 -3.49
C ASP A 186 -8.58 -7.71 -2.13
N VAL A 187 -7.71 -6.78 -1.72
CA VAL A 187 -7.74 -6.20 -0.39
C VAL A 187 -7.20 -4.78 -0.40
N ARG A 188 -7.80 -3.89 0.39
CA ARG A 188 -7.25 -2.56 0.69
C ARG A 188 -6.97 -2.43 2.18
N ILE A 189 -5.88 -1.73 2.50
CA ILE A 189 -5.46 -1.46 3.86
C ILE A 189 -5.99 -0.09 4.26
N LEU A 190 -6.77 -0.06 5.34
CA LEU A 190 -7.35 1.15 5.89
C LEU A 190 -6.71 1.49 7.23
N ALA A 191 -6.50 2.79 7.46
CA ALA A 191 -6.13 3.35 8.74
C ALA A 191 -7.29 4.16 9.32
N LEU A 192 -7.72 3.84 10.52
CA LEU A 192 -8.71 4.58 11.31
C LEU A 192 -7.97 5.30 12.44
N GLY A 193 -8.15 6.61 12.51
CA GLY A 193 -7.52 7.46 13.50
C GLY A 193 -8.40 8.66 13.84
N VAL A 194 -7.83 9.59 14.62
CA VAL A 194 -8.44 10.88 14.89
C VAL A 194 -7.43 11.96 14.50
N LEU A 195 -7.86 12.90 13.65
CA LEU A 195 -7.13 14.12 13.34
C LEU A 195 -7.63 15.26 14.24
N HIS A 196 -6.70 15.93 14.91
CA HIS A 196 -7.03 17.07 15.77
C HIS A 196 -5.84 18.03 15.89
N LYS A 197 -6.09 19.28 16.31
CA LYS A 197 -5.05 20.26 16.66
C LYS A 197 -4.76 20.16 18.16
N PRO A 198 -3.76 19.37 18.59
CA PRO A 198 -3.54 19.12 19.99
C PRO A 198 -2.99 20.38 20.68
N ARG A 199 -3.40 20.61 21.93
CA ARG A 199 -2.85 21.69 22.75
C ARG A 199 -1.45 21.38 23.30
N GLY A 200 -0.96 20.15 23.15
CA GLY A 200 0.35 19.70 23.60
C GLY A 200 0.77 18.38 22.95
N SER A 201 2.05 18.03 23.02
CA SER A 201 2.63 16.88 22.31
C SER A 201 2.19 15.51 22.84
N PHE A 202 1.71 15.42 24.07
CA PHE A 202 1.39 14.16 24.75
C PHE A 202 0.25 13.34 24.12
N THR A 203 -0.62 13.97 23.34
CA THR A 203 -1.72 13.28 22.66
C THR A 203 -1.33 12.77 21.28
N ILE A 204 -0.18 13.20 20.74
CA ILE A 204 0.27 12.90 19.38
C ILE A 204 0.77 11.46 19.31
N ASN A 205 0.37 10.76 18.25
CA ASN A 205 0.84 9.41 17.94
C ASN A 205 1.88 9.46 16.83
N SER A 206 3.16 9.38 17.22
CA SER A 206 4.30 9.40 16.29
C SER A 206 4.34 8.18 15.37
N ASN A 207 3.86 7.02 15.82
CA ASN A 207 3.76 5.80 15.02
C ASN A 207 2.68 5.92 13.94
N ALA A 208 1.53 6.52 14.27
CA ALA A 208 0.48 6.82 13.30
C ALA A 208 1.00 7.76 12.20
N LYS A 209 1.75 8.80 12.58
CA LYS A 209 2.43 9.68 11.61
C LYS A 209 3.40 8.88 10.74
N ALA A 210 4.31 8.11 11.34
CA ALA A 210 5.32 7.37 10.57
C ALA A 210 4.71 6.31 9.64
N PHE A 211 3.57 5.72 10.01
CA PHE A 211 2.86 4.75 9.18
C PHE A 211 2.25 5.40 7.93
N LEU A 212 1.58 6.55 8.09
CA LEU A 212 0.92 7.24 6.97
C LEU A 212 1.88 8.12 6.17
N GLN A 213 2.91 8.66 6.82
CA GLN A 213 3.93 9.52 6.23
C GLN A 213 5.32 8.95 6.56
N PRO A 214 5.77 7.93 5.81
CA PRO A 214 7.12 7.40 5.97
C PRO A 214 8.18 8.52 5.80
N PRO A 215 9.22 8.55 6.66
CA PRO A 215 10.28 9.55 6.57
C PRO A 215 11.00 9.46 5.22
N GLY A 216 11.41 10.60 4.65
CA GLY A 216 12.18 10.62 3.39
C GLY A 216 11.35 10.43 2.11
N ILE A 217 10.04 10.21 2.21
CA ILE A 217 9.13 10.00 1.07
C ILE A 217 8.35 11.28 0.68
N THR A 218 8.54 12.37 1.43
CA THR A 218 7.85 13.64 1.18
C THR A 218 8.07 14.15 -0.24
N SER A 219 6.97 14.58 -0.88
CA SER A 219 6.96 15.10 -2.24
C SER A 219 7.88 16.32 -2.37
N SER A 220 8.85 16.25 -3.29
CA SER A 220 9.76 17.35 -3.63
C SER A 220 9.05 18.57 -4.25
N SER A 221 7.71 18.56 -4.35
CA SER A 221 6.91 19.67 -4.82
C SER A 221 6.58 20.71 -3.73
N THR A 222 7.09 20.55 -2.50
CA THR A 222 6.87 21.52 -1.41
C THR A 222 8.16 22.19 -0.91
N THR A 223 9.06 22.45 -1.83
CA THR A 223 10.13 23.44 -1.62
C THR A 223 10.09 24.42 -2.79
N SER A 224 9.00 25.16 -2.91
CA SER A 224 9.13 26.54 -3.39
C SER A 224 9.90 27.31 -2.32
N PRO A 225 11.08 27.88 -2.61
CA PRO A 225 11.81 28.70 -1.66
C PRO A 225 11.05 30.01 -1.51
N THR A 226 10.11 30.06 -0.56
CA THR A 226 9.59 31.35 -0.11
C THR A 226 10.75 32.04 0.57
N ASN A 227 11.34 33.01 -0.12
CA ASN A 227 12.35 33.93 0.38
C ASN A 227 12.06 34.26 1.85
N PRO A 228 12.97 33.94 2.80
CA PRO A 228 12.83 34.47 4.14
C PRO A 228 13.04 35.97 4.05
N HIS A 229 11.94 36.70 4.13
CA HIS A 229 11.96 38.14 4.33
C HIS A 229 12.69 38.39 5.68
N PRO A 230 13.86 39.04 5.69
CA PRO A 230 14.57 39.26 6.95
C PRO A 230 13.78 40.28 7.80
N PRO A 231 13.83 40.16 9.14
CA PRO A 231 13.13 41.07 10.03
C PRO A 231 13.64 42.50 9.84
N ARG A 232 12.70 43.44 9.63
CA ARG A 232 12.97 44.88 9.63
C ARG A 232 13.52 45.30 11.01
N VAL A 233 14.80 45.67 11.06
CA VAL A 233 15.42 46.39 12.18
C VAL A 233 15.76 47.80 11.67
N PRO A 234 15.61 48.87 12.48
CA PRO A 234 15.63 50.24 11.97
C PRO A 234 17.05 50.74 11.66
N MET A 235 17.13 51.42 10.53
CA MET A 235 18.14 52.36 10.02
C MET A 235 19.17 52.92 11.03
N SER A 236 20.46 52.76 10.70
CA SER A 236 21.49 53.78 10.95
C SER A 236 22.62 53.68 9.92
N ARG A 237 23.18 54.83 9.58
CA ARG A 237 24.05 55.16 8.43
C ARG A 237 25.55 55.01 8.74
N TYR A 238 26.35 55.18 7.67
CA TYR A 238 27.82 55.36 7.56
C TYR A 238 28.62 54.04 7.48
N ASP A 239 29.66 53.85 6.66
CA ASP A 239 30.20 54.49 5.46
C ASP A 239 31.25 53.52 4.85
N THR A 240 31.35 53.51 3.51
CA THR A 240 32.50 53.27 2.61
C THR A 240 33.77 52.49 3.04
N ASN A 241 34.11 51.44 2.26
CA ASN A 241 35.38 51.23 1.48
C ASN A 241 35.96 49.80 1.51
N GLY A 242 36.35 49.29 0.33
CA GLY A 242 37.58 48.48 0.18
C GLY A 242 37.45 47.06 -0.38
N SER A 243 37.81 46.86 -1.65
CA SER A 243 38.15 45.60 -2.32
C SER A 243 39.24 44.79 -1.59
N THR A 244 39.22 43.44 -1.64
CA THR A 244 40.19 42.58 -2.38
C THR A 244 40.02 41.06 -2.12
N LEU A 245 40.11 40.30 -3.23
CA LEU A 245 40.80 39.02 -3.48
C LEU A 245 40.81 37.84 -2.48
N SER A 246 40.41 36.69 -3.03
CA SER A 246 40.95 35.31 -2.90
C SER A 246 41.87 34.95 -1.74
N ASP A 247 41.58 33.84 -1.05
CA ASP A 247 42.58 32.78 -0.89
C ASP A 247 42.01 31.42 -0.49
N ILE A 248 42.66 30.41 -1.07
CA ILE A 248 42.54 28.96 -0.84
C ILE A 248 43.36 28.62 0.42
N SER A 249 42.84 27.74 1.29
CA SER A 249 43.71 26.79 2.00
C SER A 249 42.92 25.63 2.62
N ASP A 250 43.28 24.44 2.16
CA ASP A 250 43.14 23.15 2.82
C ASP A 250 43.78 23.18 4.22
N TYR A 251 43.11 22.54 5.19
CA TYR A 251 43.79 21.88 6.31
C TYR A 251 43.04 20.59 6.69
N SER A 252 43.81 19.51 6.65
CA SER A 252 43.46 18.14 7.01
C SER A 252 43.53 17.86 8.52
N ASP A 253 42.78 16.83 8.92
CA ASP A 253 42.97 15.91 10.05
C ASP A 253 42.77 16.37 11.51
N SER A 254 41.69 15.85 12.12
CA SER A 254 41.85 14.84 13.20
C SER A 254 40.53 14.14 13.57
N PRO A 255 40.59 12.87 14.04
CA PRO A 255 39.45 11.98 14.24
C PRO A 255 38.93 12.03 15.69
N ASN A 256 37.61 12.06 15.89
CA ASN A 256 37.00 11.71 17.18
C ASN A 256 35.51 11.32 17.02
N PRO A 257 34.91 10.60 17.99
CA PRO A 257 34.32 9.29 17.75
C PRO A 257 32.79 9.29 17.91
N LYS A 258 32.15 8.26 17.32
CA LYS A 258 30.84 7.72 17.74
C LYS A 258 29.72 8.74 17.98
N ASN A 259 29.36 9.50 16.95
CA ASN A 259 28.00 10.05 16.88
C ASN A 259 27.10 8.97 16.25
N ASN A 260 26.46 8.16 17.09
CA ASN A 260 25.23 7.43 16.73
C ASN A 260 24.12 8.46 16.49
N ARG A 261 24.26 9.26 15.41
CA ARG A 261 23.12 9.93 14.82
C ARG A 261 22.40 8.83 14.06
N SER A 262 21.25 8.42 14.60
CA SER A 262 20.23 7.68 13.86
C SER A 262 20.11 8.33 12.49
N ARG A 263 20.66 7.67 11.47
CA ARG A 263 20.64 8.14 10.09
C ARG A 263 19.16 8.26 9.72
N SER A 264 18.68 9.49 9.53
CA SER A 264 17.31 9.70 9.08
C SER A 264 17.15 9.01 7.72
N PRO A 265 16.16 8.13 7.53
CA PRO A 265 15.97 7.45 6.26
C PRO A 265 15.88 8.46 5.12
N THR A 266 16.75 8.30 4.13
CA THR A 266 16.75 9.08 2.90
C THR A 266 15.82 8.43 1.89
N ARG A 267 15.41 9.16 0.86
CA ARG A 267 14.57 8.64 -0.24
C ARG A 267 15.15 7.39 -0.89
N GLU A 268 16.47 7.20 -0.82
CA GLU A 268 17.23 6.07 -1.34
C GLU A 268 17.04 4.77 -0.53
N ASP A 269 16.53 4.85 0.70
CA ASP A 269 16.31 3.69 1.58
C ASP A 269 14.98 2.96 1.28
N TYR A 270 14.15 3.52 0.39
CA TYR A 270 12.84 2.99 0.06
C TYR A 270 12.79 2.50 -1.39
N SER A 271 12.31 1.28 -1.59
CA SER A 271 11.97 0.72 -2.90
C SER A 271 10.46 0.57 -3.06
N PRO A 272 9.93 0.64 -4.30
CA PRO A 272 8.54 0.32 -4.56
C PRO A 272 8.20 -1.10 -4.06
N LEU A 273 7.00 -1.24 -3.49
CA LEU A 273 6.53 -2.51 -2.97
C LEU A 273 6.26 -3.49 -4.12
N MET A 274 6.91 -4.66 -4.05
CA MET A 274 6.76 -5.72 -5.06
C MET A 274 5.86 -6.86 -4.59
N HIS A 275 5.79 -7.09 -3.27
CA HIS A 275 5.07 -8.21 -2.65
C HIS A 275 4.38 -7.75 -1.35
N PRO A 276 3.05 -7.69 -1.30
CA PRO A 276 2.11 -7.85 -2.41
C PRO A 276 2.23 -6.71 -3.44
N LEU A 277 1.86 -6.97 -4.69
CA LEU A 277 1.91 -6.01 -5.79
C LEU A 277 0.77 -4.99 -5.63
N PRO A 278 1.07 -3.71 -5.41
CA PRO A 278 0.06 -2.67 -5.29
C PRO A 278 -0.83 -2.60 -6.53
N PHE A 279 -2.10 -2.28 -6.32
CA PHE A 279 -2.99 -1.88 -7.39
C PHE A 279 -2.48 -0.60 -8.05
N ARG A 280 -2.88 -0.34 -9.30
CA ARG A 280 -2.23 0.71 -10.10
C ARG A 280 -2.37 2.12 -9.56
N SER A 281 -3.48 2.39 -8.88
CA SER A 281 -3.71 3.63 -8.13
C SER A 281 -2.67 3.88 -7.03
N HIS A 282 -1.91 2.84 -6.65
CA HIS A 282 -0.85 2.85 -5.65
C HIS A 282 0.46 2.22 -6.17
N ARG A 283 0.68 2.18 -7.49
CA ARG A 283 1.84 1.47 -8.09
C ARG A 283 3.21 1.92 -7.57
N ASN A 284 3.32 3.17 -7.13
CA ASN A 284 4.58 3.72 -6.61
C ASN A 284 4.70 3.57 -5.09
N TYR A 285 3.72 2.97 -4.41
CA TYR A 285 3.74 2.80 -2.96
C TYR A 285 5.07 2.16 -2.51
N PRO A 286 5.75 2.72 -1.49
CA PRO A 286 5.26 3.70 -0.52
C PRO A 286 5.32 5.17 -0.97
N PHE A 287 5.84 5.47 -2.17
CA PHE A 287 5.87 6.82 -2.74
C PHE A 287 4.50 7.24 -3.30
N LEU A 288 4.29 8.56 -3.37
CA LEU A 288 3.09 9.13 -3.99
C LEU A 288 2.98 8.69 -5.45
N THR A 289 1.79 8.21 -5.82
CA THR A 289 1.41 7.98 -7.21
C THR A 289 0.63 9.20 -7.70
N PRO A 290 1.15 10.05 -8.60
CA PRO A 290 0.41 11.20 -9.12
C PRO A 290 -0.89 10.76 -9.82
N GLY A 291 -2.00 11.42 -9.50
CA GLY A 291 -3.34 11.01 -9.97
C GLY A 291 -3.80 9.63 -9.46
N GLY A 292 -3.12 9.09 -8.45
CA GLY A 292 -3.45 7.81 -7.82
C GLY A 292 -4.47 7.94 -6.70
N GLY A 293 -4.87 6.80 -6.14
CA GLY A 293 -5.86 6.70 -5.06
C GLY A 293 -5.25 6.75 -3.65
N ASP A 294 -3.99 7.15 -3.54
CA ASP A 294 -3.26 7.22 -2.27
C ASP A 294 -3.79 8.38 -1.42
N GLN A 295 -4.68 8.04 -0.49
CA GLN A 295 -5.37 9.01 0.35
C GLN A 295 -4.55 9.49 1.55
N ARG A 296 -3.34 8.96 1.76
CA ARG A 296 -2.46 9.40 2.86
C ARG A 296 -2.11 10.89 2.78
N TRP A 297 -2.28 11.48 1.59
CA TRP A 297 -1.91 12.86 1.24
C TRP A 297 -3.11 13.75 0.88
N LEU A 298 -4.36 13.29 1.04
CA LEU A 298 -5.56 14.07 0.67
C LEU A 298 -5.79 15.25 1.63
N GLY A 299 -6.05 16.43 1.05
CA GLY A 299 -6.26 17.71 1.72
C GLY A 299 -5.22 18.75 1.30
N ASP A 300 -5.57 20.03 1.37
CA ASP A 300 -4.74 21.18 0.98
C ASP A 300 -3.42 21.21 1.77
N GLY A 301 -2.43 20.47 1.27
CA GLY A 301 -1.20 20.19 1.99
C GLY A 301 -1.32 19.10 3.05
N ASP A 302 -0.16 18.58 3.42
CA ASP A 302 0.08 17.79 4.63
C ASP A 302 -0.88 18.22 5.77
N PRO A 303 -1.62 17.33 6.45
CA PRO A 303 -2.45 17.72 7.59
C PRO A 303 -1.67 18.56 8.62
N GLU A 304 -0.35 18.41 8.67
CA GLU A 304 0.55 19.27 9.47
C GLU A 304 0.59 20.73 8.98
N ARG A 305 0.40 21.03 7.69
CA ARG A 305 0.24 22.40 7.17
C ARG A 305 -1.04 23.06 7.67
N SER A 306 -2.08 22.27 7.93
CA SER A 306 -3.29 22.75 8.60
C SER A 306 -3.15 22.80 10.13
N GLY A 307 -2.07 22.22 10.68
CA GLY A 307 -1.80 22.10 12.11
C GLY A 307 -2.46 20.90 12.80
N GLU A 308 -3.00 19.95 12.03
CA GLU A 308 -3.64 18.74 12.54
C GLU A 308 -2.66 17.58 12.66
N TYR A 309 -2.79 16.81 13.74
CA TYR A 309 -1.97 15.65 14.04
C TYR A 309 -2.85 14.45 14.36
N TRP A 310 -2.32 13.26 14.08
CA TRP A 310 -2.91 12.01 14.53
C TRP A 310 -2.80 11.90 16.04
N VAL A 311 -3.96 11.84 16.71
CA VAL A 311 -4.04 11.74 18.18
C VAL A 311 -4.67 10.43 18.63
N GLY A 312 -4.23 9.93 19.79
CA GLY A 312 -4.72 8.66 20.34
C GLY A 312 -4.18 7.42 19.62
N GLY A 313 -4.90 6.31 19.70
CA GLY A 313 -4.56 5.08 18.96
C GLY A 313 -4.97 5.17 17.49
N MET A 314 -4.27 4.42 16.62
CA MET A 314 -4.64 4.22 15.22
C MET A 314 -4.90 2.74 14.97
N MET A 315 -6.06 2.41 14.43
CA MET A 315 -6.45 1.04 14.07
C MET A 315 -6.18 0.81 12.58
N ILE A 316 -5.59 -0.33 12.23
CA ILE A 316 -5.25 -0.74 10.87
C ILE A 316 -6.02 -2.02 10.56
N VAL A 317 -6.77 -2.01 9.46
CA VAL A 317 -7.60 -3.14 9.02
C VAL A 317 -7.39 -3.45 7.55
N ALA A 318 -7.61 -4.72 7.18
CA ALA A 318 -7.65 -5.17 5.81
C ALA A 318 -9.11 -5.40 5.37
N GLN A 319 -9.57 -4.65 4.38
CA GLN A 319 -10.92 -4.79 3.82
C GLN A 319 -10.85 -5.49 2.47
N LEU A 320 -11.67 -6.52 2.28
CA LEU A 320 -11.78 -7.22 1.00
C LEU A 320 -12.42 -6.29 -0.03
N VAL A 321 -11.87 -6.26 -1.23
CA VAL A 321 -12.39 -5.45 -2.33
C VAL A 321 -12.36 -6.23 -3.63
N THR A 322 -13.26 -5.88 -4.54
CA THR A 322 -13.12 -6.23 -5.95
C THR A 322 -12.12 -5.24 -6.58
N PRO A 323 -11.34 -5.64 -7.61
CA PRO A 323 -10.42 -4.75 -8.33
C PRO A 323 -11.16 -3.72 -9.20
N THR A 324 -12.01 -2.91 -8.59
CA THR A 324 -12.58 -1.69 -9.14
C THR A 324 -11.85 -0.50 -8.51
N LEU A 325 -11.65 0.56 -9.29
CA LEU A 325 -11.11 1.80 -8.74
C LEU A 325 -12.09 2.34 -7.69
N PRO A 326 -11.62 2.77 -6.51
CA PRO A 326 -12.47 3.53 -5.61
C PRO A 326 -12.92 4.78 -6.37
N SER A 327 -14.22 5.07 -6.31
CA SER A 327 -14.74 6.31 -6.90
C SER A 327 -14.01 7.51 -6.26
N GLU A 328 -13.74 8.57 -7.01
CA GLU A 328 -13.03 9.76 -6.48
C GLU A 328 -13.79 10.40 -5.28
N ASP A 329 -15.09 10.12 -5.19
CA ASP A 329 -16.00 10.55 -4.13
C ASP A 329 -15.92 9.70 -2.86
N GLU A 330 -15.32 8.49 -2.89
CA GLU A 330 -15.19 7.62 -1.72
C GLU A 330 -14.11 8.12 -0.77
N GLN A 331 -14.52 8.85 0.26
CA GLN A 331 -13.60 9.39 1.26
C GLN A 331 -14.04 9.06 2.68
N ASP A 332 -13.04 8.84 3.54
CA ASP A 332 -13.24 8.77 4.98
C ASP A 332 -14.28 7.70 5.39
N LEU A 333 -15.40 8.09 6.01
CA LEU A 333 -16.40 7.17 6.53
C LEU A 333 -17.09 6.36 5.42
N ASP A 334 -17.17 6.89 4.19
CA ASP A 334 -17.78 6.19 3.04
C ASP A 334 -17.01 4.91 2.68
N LEU A 335 -15.75 4.79 3.12
CA LEU A 335 -14.92 3.60 2.94
C LEU A 335 -15.38 2.42 3.83
N ILE A 336 -16.12 2.70 4.91
CA ILE A 336 -16.52 1.71 5.92
C ILE A 336 -18.04 1.54 5.96
N LEU A 337 -18.81 2.48 5.42
CA LEU A 337 -20.26 2.39 5.37
C LEU A 337 -20.74 1.23 4.47
N PRO A 338 -21.88 0.59 4.84
CA PRO A 338 -22.34 -0.63 4.19
C PRO A 338 -22.71 -0.39 2.72
N GLY A 339 -21.91 -0.99 1.84
CA GLY A 339 -22.16 -1.17 0.42
C GLY A 339 -21.68 -2.56 -0.02
N PRO A 340 -22.04 -3.04 -1.23
CA PRO A 340 -21.60 -4.34 -1.73
C PRO A 340 -20.08 -4.48 -1.65
N GLY A 341 -19.57 -5.52 -0.99
CA GLY A 341 -18.13 -5.74 -0.75
C GLY A 341 -17.48 -4.85 0.32
N ARG A 342 -18.10 -3.73 0.74
CA ARG A 342 -17.53 -2.77 1.71
C ARG A 342 -17.69 -3.19 3.18
N SER A 343 -18.38 -4.30 3.46
CA SER A 343 -18.55 -4.81 4.82
C SER A 343 -17.71 -6.05 5.13
N GLN A 344 -16.80 -6.44 4.24
CA GLN A 344 -16.04 -7.68 4.35
C GLN A 344 -14.58 -7.38 4.67
N TYR A 345 -14.05 -8.03 5.71
CA TYR A 345 -12.72 -7.77 6.23
C TYR A 345 -11.91 -9.06 6.34
N ALA A 346 -10.62 -8.99 6.07
CA ALA A 346 -9.70 -10.10 6.28
C ALA A 346 -8.79 -9.81 7.47
N SER A 347 -8.20 -10.88 8.04
CA SER A 347 -7.17 -10.68 9.05
C SER A 347 -5.97 -9.91 8.51
N PHE A 348 -5.56 -8.89 9.25
CA PHE A 348 -4.31 -8.15 9.07
C PHE A 348 -3.38 -8.47 10.25
N THR A 349 -2.22 -9.03 9.94
CA THR A 349 -1.25 -9.57 10.91
C THR A 349 0.07 -8.81 10.88
N TRP A 350 0.98 -9.11 11.83
CA TRP A 350 2.33 -8.54 11.83
C TRP A 350 3.08 -8.74 10.51
N ASN A 351 2.99 -9.92 9.90
CA ASN A 351 3.67 -10.20 8.62
C ASN A 351 3.16 -9.28 7.50
N ASP A 352 1.88 -8.92 7.56
CA ASP A 352 1.26 -8.02 6.59
C ASP A 352 1.73 -6.58 6.84
N LEU A 353 1.82 -6.16 8.11
CA LEU A 353 2.37 -4.84 8.47
C LEU A 353 3.83 -4.70 8.03
N TRP A 354 4.66 -5.73 8.23
CA TRP A 354 6.07 -5.66 7.83
C TRP A 354 6.28 -5.70 6.33
N ALA A 355 5.37 -6.31 5.57
CA ALA A 355 5.42 -6.23 4.11
C ALA A 355 4.94 -4.86 3.61
N VAL A 356 3.86 -4.33 4.16
CA VAL A 356 3.27 -3.06 3.71
C VAL A 356 4.00 -1.84 4.24
N ALA A 357 4.56 -1.89 5.45
CA ALA A 357 5.29 -0.79 6.06
C ALA A 357 6.53 -1.29 6.81
N PRO A 358 7.58 -1.76 6.08
CA PRO A 358 8.80 -2.31 6.69
C PRO A 358 9.47 -1.37 7.70
N TRP A 359 9.40 -0.06 7.46
CA TRP A 359 9.97 0.98 8.33
C TRP A 359 9.33 1.07 9.72
N MET A 360 8.16 0.46 9.92
CA MET A 360 7.52 0.40 11.23
C MET A 360 8.22 -0.56 12.18
N LYS A 361 9.00 -1.52 11.67
CA LYS A 361 9.68 -2.54 12.47
C LYS A 361 10.69 -1.94 13.46
N GLU A 362 11.36 -0.86 13.06
CA GLU A 362 12.33 -0.14 13.89
C GLU A 362 11.68 0.93 14.79
N ARG A 363 10.44 1.32 14.48
CA ARG A 363 9.72 2.40 15.16
C ARG A 363 8.81 1.91 16.28
N ILE A 364 8.20 0.74 16.08
CA ILE A 364 7.37 0.12 17.11
C ILE A 364 8.27 -0.41 18.22
N THR A 365 8.13 0.14 19.41
CA THR A 365 9.00 -0.20 20.56
C THR A 365 8.66 -1.57 21.15
N ARG A 366 7.38 -1.96 21.11
CA ARG A 366 6.89 -3.24 21.63
C ARG A 366 5.76 -3.77 20.75
N CYS A 367 5.87 -5.02 20.32
CA CYS A 367 4.80 -5.76 19.64
C CYS A 367 4.09 -6.65 20.65
N ILE A 368 2.76 -6.55 20.74
CA ILE A 368 1.95 -7.26 21.73
C ILE A 368 0.88 -8.06 20.99
N ASN A 369 0.72 -9.34 21.35
CA ASN A 369 -0.38 -10.16 20.85
C ASN A 369 -1.52 -10.16 21.88
N GLY A 370 -2.70 -9.74 21.48
CA GLY A 370 -3.89 -9.66 22.32
C GLY A 370 -4.11 -8.31 23.01
N GLN A 371 -5.10 -8.30 23.91
CA GLN A 371 -5.47 -7.13 24.70
C GLN A 371 -4.55 -7.02 25.91
N GLY A 372 -3.64 -6.03 25.93
CA GLY A 372 -2.73 -5.80 27.05
C GLY A 372 -1.68 -4.73 26.77
N LEU A 373 -1.06 -4.20 27.82
CA LEU A 373 0.08 -3.28 27.72
C LEU A 373 1.43 -4.00 27.50
N GLY A 374 1.39 -5.34 27.43
CA GLY A 374 2.57 -6.19 27.42
C GLY A 374 3.33 -6.00 28.73
N ASN A 375 2.91 -6.62 29.82
CA ASN A 375 3.76 -6.77 30.99
C ASN A 375 4.13 -8.24 31.09
N GLU A 376 5.19 -8.59 30.36
CA GLU A 376 6.14 -9.65 30.76
C GLU A 376 7.51 -8.99 30.86
#